data_AF-A0A1H3DLN5-F1
#
_entry.id   AF-A0A1H3DLN5-F1
#
_cell.length_a   1.000
_cell.length_b   1.000
_cell.length_c   1.000
_cell.angle_alpha   90.00
_cell.angle_beta   90.00
_cell.angle_gamma   90.00
#
_symmetry.space_group_name_H-M   'P 1'
#
loop_
_entity.id
_entity.type
_entity.pdbx_description
1 polymer ?
#
loop_
_entity_poly.entity_id
_entity_poly.type
_entity_poly.pdbx_seq_one_letter_code
_entity_poly.pdbx_strand_id
1 'polypeptide(L)'
;MRLGILGTLQLAGTLIFAAPVGIFGISRLLDGETLLGVGAVAIAAGMVLLPQYLTTPGDIPAKVGERVAGAVVKQPDDDED
;
A
#
# COMPACT_ATOMS: atom_id res chain seq x y z
N MET A 1 6.57 -16.31 4.82
CA MET A 1 5.52 -16.87 5.71
C MET A 1 4.80 -17.97 4.94
N ARG A 2 4.60 -19.17 5.52
CA ARG A 2 3.67 -20.14 4.92
C ARG A 2 2.26 -19.63 5.15
N LEU A 3 1.50 -19.45 4.09
CA LEU A 3 0.12 -19.02 4.18
C LEU A 3 -0.69 -20.20 4.72
N GLY A 4 -1.14 -20.09 5.98
CA GLY A 4 -2.10 -21.04 6.54
C GLY A 4 -3.43 -20.96 5.80
N ILE A 5 -4.32 -21.95 5.97
CA ILE A 5 -5.61 -22.03 5.26
C ILE A 5 -6.40 -20.72 5.36
N LEU A 6 -6.44 -20.13 6.57
CA LEU A 6 -7.12 -18.85 6.80
C LEU A 6 -6.50 -17.70 6.01
N GLY A 7 -5.17 -17.65 5.91
CA GLY A 7 -4.47 -16.66 5.11
C GLY A 7 -4.75 -16.82 3.62
N THR A 8 -4.88 -18.06 3.14
CA THR A 8 -5.21 -18.34 1.74
C THR A 8 -6.64 -17.93 1.42
N LEU A 9 -7.58 -18.16 2.34
CA LEU A 9 -8.95 -17.70 2.21
C LEU A 9 -9.06 -16.17 2.26
N GLN A 10 -8.29 -15.51 3.11
CA GLN A 10 -8.22 -14.06 3.15
C GLN A 10 -7.66 -13.48 1.84
N LEU A 11 -6.57 -14.06 1.32
CA LEU A 11 -6.01 -13.69 0.03
C LEU A 11 -7.03 -13.91 -1.09
N ALA A 12 -7.66 -15.08 -1.15
CA ALA A 12 -8.70 -15.38 -2.12
C ALA A 12 -9.86 -14.37 -2.04
N GLY A 13 -10.29 -14.01 -0.83
CA GLY A 13 -11.30 -12.99 -0.59
C GLY A 13 -10.91 -11.63 -1.16
N THR A 14 -9.67 -11.17 -0.95
CA THR A 14 -9.18 -9.92 -1.55
C THR A 14 -9.09 -10.00 -3.08
N LEU A 15 -8.68 -11.15 -3.62
CA LEU A 15 -8.51 -11.35 -5.05
C LEU A 15 -9.84 -11.28 -5.81
N ILE A 16 -10.96 -11.65 -5.19
CA ILE A 16 -12.30 -11.50 -5.80
C ILE A 16 -12.55 -10.05 -6.24
N PHE A 17 -12.04 -9.07 -5.48
CA PHE A 17 -12.17 -7.65 -5.81
C PHE A 17 -10.98 -7.11 -6.59
N ALA A 18 -9.76 -7.56 -6.29
CA ALA A 18 -8.56 -7.08 -6.98
C ALA A 18 -8.48 -7.56 -8.43
N ALA A 19 -8.95 -8.78 -8.73
CA ALA A 19 -8.91 -9.35 -10.07
C ALA A 19 -9.67 -8.52 -11.12
N PRO A 20 -10.94 -8.12 -10.93
CA PRO A 20 -11.63 -7.28 -11.92
C PRO A 20 -10.95 -5.93 -12.14
N VAL A 21 -10.39 -5.31 -11.09
CA VAL A 21 -9.65 -4.05 -11.21
C VAL A 21 -8.33 -4.24 -11.97
N GLY A 22 -7.61 -5.32 -11.70
CA GLY A 22 -6.37 -5.66 -12.39
C GLY A 22 -6.60 -5.98 -13.87
N ILE A 23 -7.65 -6.75 -14.18
CA ILE A 23 -8.06 -7.05 -15.56
C ILE A 23 -8.41 -5.76 -16.29
N PHE A 24 -9.22 -4.88 -15.68
CA PHE A 24 -9.52 -3.56 -16.26
C PHE A 24 -8.25 -2.75 -16.55
N GLY A 25 -7.32 -2.69 -15.60
CA GLY A 25 -6.07 -1.97 -15.76
C GLY A 25 -5.20 -2.53 -16.89
N ILE A 26 -5.06 -3.86 -16.97
CA ILE A 26 -4.32 -4.53 -18.04
C ILE A 26 -4.97 -4.26 -19.40
N SER A 27 -6.29 -4.38 -19.53
CA SER A 27 -7.00 -4.05 -20.77
C SER A 27 -6.71 -2.62 -21.20
N ARG A 28 -6.72 -1.67 -20.25
CA ARG A 28 -6.44 -0.26 -20.55
C ARG A 28 -5.02 0.00 -21.02
N LEU A 29 -4.05 -0.73 -20.46
CA LEU A 29 -2.66 -0.73 -20.93
C LEU A 29 -2.55 -1.25 -22.37
N LEU A 30 -3.30 -2.32 -22.69
CA LEU A 30 -3.35 -2.88 -24.05
C LEU A 30 -4.00 -1.93 -25.05
N ASP A 31 -4.96 -1.11 -24.61
CA ASP A 31 -5.61 -0.07 -25.42
C ASP A 31 -4.75 1.20 -25.59
N GLY A 32 -3.53 1.24 -25.00
CA GLY A 32 -2.61 2.37 -25.10
C GLY A 32 -2.82 3.46 -24.05
N GLU A 33 -3.77 3.31 -23.13
CA GLU A 33 -4.02 4.27 -22.07
C GLU A 33 -3.22 3.96 -20.80
N THR A 34 -1.93 4.27 -20.90
CA THR A 34 -0.92 3.96 -19.89
C THR A 34 -1.24 4.56 -18.53
N LEU A 35 -1.70 5.82 -18.45
CA LEU A 35 -1.96 6.46 -17.16
C LEU A 35 -3.06 5.75 -16.37
N LEU A 36 -4.19 5.47 -17.02
CA LEU A 36 -5.32 4.78 -16.39
C LEU A 36 -5.00 3.31 -16.13
N GLY A 37 -4.33 2.62 -17.06
CA GLY A 37 -3.99 1.23 -16.91
C GLY A 37 -2.97 0.98 -15.78
N VAL A 38 -1.88 1.75 -15.74
CA VAL A 38 -0.90 1.68 -14.64
C VAL A 38 -1.56 2.03 -13.31
N GLY A 39 -2.39 3.08 -13.26
CA GLY A 39 -3.12 3.47 -12.05
C GLY A 39 -4.01 2.35 -11.52
N ALA A 40 -4.81 1.73 -12.40
CA ALA A 40 -5.69 0.62 -12.02
C ALA A 40 -4.90 -0.62 -11.58
N VAL A 41 -3.81 -0.99 -12.27
CA VAL A 41 -2.95 -2.10 -11.86
C VAL A 41 -2.29 -1.82 -10.50
N ALA A 42 -1.82 -0.59 -10.26
CA ALA A 42 -1.25 -0.20 -8.98
C ALA A 42 -2.28 -0.30 -7.85
N ILE A 43 -3.53 0.12 -8.09
CA ILE A 43 -4.63 -0.04 -7.13
C ILE A 43 -4.89 -1.53 -6.84
N ALA A 44 -4.99 -2.37 -7.88
CA ALA A 44 -5.21 -3.81 -7.71
C ALA A 44 -4.09 -4.48 -6.92
N ALA A 45 -2.82 -4.16 -7.23
CA ALA A 45 -1.68 -4.63 -6.46
C ALA A 45 -1.74 -4.11 -5.02
N GLY A 46 -2.14 -2.84 -4.84
CA GLY A 46 -2.29 -2.24 -3.54
C GLY A 46 -3.34 -2.92 -2.67
N MET A 47 -4.49 -3.28 -3.24
CA MET A 47 -5.55 -4.03 -2.54
C MET A 47 -5.05 -5.36 -1.94
N VAL A 48 -4.05 -5.98 -2.56
CA VAL A 48 -3.49 -7.27 -2.10
C VAL A 48 -2.28 -7.07 -1.16
N LEU A 49 -1.40 -6.13 -1.51
CA LEU A 49 -0.10 -5.96 -0.84
C LEU A 49 -0.15 -5.03 0.38
N LEU A 50 -0.92 -3.93 0.34
CA LEU A 50 -1.00 -2.99 1.47
C LEU A 50 -1.52 -3.67 2.75
N PRO A 51 -2.58 -4.50 2.72
CA PRO A 51 -3.04 -5.18 3.91
C PRO A 51 -2.03 -6.16 4.51
N GLN A 52 -1.02 -6.59 3.75
CA GLN A 52 0.04 -7.45 4.29
C GLN A 52 1.19 -6.64 4.90
N TYR A 53 1.42 -5.42 4.40
CA TYR A 53 2.58 -4.60 4.75
C TYR A 53 2.28 -3.47 5.74
N LEU A 54 1.04 -2.94 5.73
CA LEU A 54 0.61 -1.82 6.59
C LEU A 54 -0.16 -2.28 7.83
N THR A 55 -0.66 -3.51 7.84
CA THR A 55 -1.47 -4.05 8.94
C THR A 55 -0.64 -4.76 10.01
N THR A 56 0.70 -4.66 9.95
CA THR A 56 1.56 -4.91 11.11
C THR A 56 1.29 -3.79 12.11
N PRO A 57 0.46 -4.00 13.15
CA PRO A 57 -0.28 -2.92 13.82
C PRO A 57 0.60 -1.88 14.51
N GLY A 58 1.89 -2.19 14.71
CA GLY A 58 2.83 -1.33 15.42
C GLY A 58 3.62 -0.35 14.54
N ASP A 59 3.84 -0.65 13.25
CA ASP A 59 4.98 -0.01 12.56
C ASP A 59 4.65 1.32 11.88
N ILE A 60 3.39 1.58 11.55
CA ILE A 60 2.99 2.79 10.80
C ILE A 60 2.49 3.91 11.70
N PRO A 61 1.61 3.64 12.69
CA PRO A 61 1.20 4.67 13.64
C PRO A 61 2.40 5.21 14.44
N ALA A 62 3.33 4.33 14.84
CA ALA A 62 4.53 4.69 15.59
C ALA A 62 5.45 5.59 14.76
N LYS A 63 5.75 5.25 13.49
CA LYS A 63 6.63 6.07 12.63
C LYS A 63 6.05 7.43 12.26
N VAL A 64 4.73 7.55 12.12
CA VAL A 64 4.08 8.84 11.91
C VAL A 64 4.11 9.68 13.19
N GLY A 65 3.82 9.06 14.34
CA GLY A 65 3.94 9.71 15.65
C GLY A 65 5.36 10.20 15.94
N GLU A 66 6.38 9.39 15.66
CA GLU A 66 7.80 9.75 15.81
C GLU A 66 8.22 10.90 14.88
N ARG A 67 7.72 10.94 13.64
CA ARG A 67 8.01 12.08 12.73
C ARG A 67 7.37 13.37 13.20
N VAL A 68 6.15 13.32 13.73
CA VAL A 68 5.45 14.49 14.28
C VAL A 68 6.13 14.92 15.59
N ALA A 69 6.45 13.98 16.48
CA ALA A 69 7.19 14.27 17.71
C ALA A 69 8.58 14.83 17.44
N GLY A 70 9.33 14.26 16.49
CA GLY A 70 10.64 14.74 16.06
C GLY A 70 10.59 16.12 15.42
N ALA A 71 9.56 16.42 14.63
CA ALA A 71 9.35 17.76 14.05
C ALA A 71 8.96 18.81 15.09
N VAL A 72 8.30 18.43 16.19
CA VAL A 72 7.95 19.34 17.30
C VAL A 72 9.13 19.54 18.26
N VAL A 73 9.94 18.51 18.49
CA VAL A 73 11.15 18.56 19.32
C VAL A 73 12.29 19.33 18.63
N LYS A 74 12.35 19.31 17.29
CA LYS A 74 13.29 20.13 16.50
C LYS A 74 12.78 21.59 16.43
N GLN A 75 12.75 22.27 17.57
CA GLN A 75 12.72 23.74 17.63
C GLN A 75 14.16 24.29 17.46
N PRO A 76 14.29 25.53 16.99
CA PRO A 76 15.34 25.96 16.07
C PRO A 76 16.61 26.40 16.81
N ASP A 77 17.59 25.52 16.97
CA ASP A 77 18.97 25.86 17.33
C ASP A 77 19.93 24.90 16.60
N ASP A 78 19.95 24.96 15.26
CA ASP A 78 20.95 24.26 14.43
C ASP A 78 21.41 25.17 13.25
N ASP A 79 21.31 26.49 13.42
CA ASP A 79 21.89 27.52 12.54
C ASP A 79 22.75 28.49 13.40
N GLU A 80 23.82 28.02 14.02
CA GLU A 80 24.91 28.89 14.47
C GLU A 80 26.25 28.11 14.44
N ASP A 81 27.18 28.69 13.65
CA ASP A 81 28.56 28.32 13.27
C ASP A 81 28.83 27.34 12.11
#